data_AF-A0A4D4JSD4-F1
#
_entry.id   AF-A0A4D4JSD4-F1
#
_cell.length_a   1.000
_cell.length_b   1.000
_cell.length_c   1.000
_cell.angle_alpha   90.00
_cell.angle_beta   90.00
_cell.angle_gamma   90.00
#
_symmetry.space_group_name_H-M   'P 1'
#
loop_
_entity.id
_entity.type
_entity.pdbx_description
1 polymer ?
#
loop_
_entity_poly.entity_id
_entity_poly.type
_entity_poly.pdbx_seq_one_letter_code
_entity_poly.pdbx_strand_id
1 'polypeptide(L)'
;MSGDEEGAERSRSRERAVPLTTVRWLLAPRWQRRTRRLRVAHGPTLSYEVAWCLVALADDVANLPYVRRRTHPVPSVPPGVMVDVWAQLDLAEQRRRRAWLERHSRTPLHLLGVPEELIELAGLHVIEWALPPDMPSLSLVVQQRPWPRRTD
;
A
#
# COMPACT_ATOMS: atom_id res chain seq x y z
N MET A 1 2.77 51.21 -35.33
CA MET A 1 3.49 50.64 -34.16
C MET A 1 3.06 51.46 -32.96
N SER A 2 2.40 50.98 -31.92
CA SER A 2 2.11 49.65 -31.36
C SER A 2 0.63 49.70 -30.89
N GLY A 3 -0.21 48.69 -31.05
CA GLY A 3 -0.04 47.33 -30.54
C GLY A 3 -0.95 47.17 -29.32
N ASP A 4 -2.24 46.93 -29.58
CA ASP A 4 -3.27 46.52 -28.63
C ASP A 4 -2.87 45.25 -27.87
N GLU A 5 -3.04 45.21 -26.55
CA GLU A 5 -3.38 43.99 -25.78
C GLU A 5 -4.14 44.38 -24.50
N GLU A 6 -5.43 44.66 -24.65
CA GLU A 6 -6.41 44.34 -23.61
C GLU A 6 -6.74 42.84 -23.68
N GLY A 7 -6.90 42.20 -22.52
CA GLY A 7 -7.83 41.08 -22.40
C GLY A 7 -7.25 39.67 -22.59
N ALA A 8 -6.60 39.15 -21.55
CA ALA A 8 -6.77 37.76 -21.15
C ALA A 8 -6.70 37.71 -19.62
N GLU A 9 -7.84 37.85 -18.96
CA GLU A 9 -8.52 36.66 -18.44
C GLU A 9 -7.66 35.98 -17.35
N ARG A 10 -7.97 36.34 -16.11
CA ARG A 10 -8.88 35.54 -15.28
C ARG A 10 -8.24 34.23 -14.87
N SER A 11 -8.16 34.03 -13.55
CA SER A 11 -8.06 32.70 -12.97
C SER A 11 -6.69 32.02 -13.09
N ARG A 12 -5.61 32.72 -12.76
CA ARG A 12 -4.62 32.04 -11.91
C ARG A 12 -5.21 31.97 -10.52
N SER A 13 -6.19 31.08 -10.38
CA SER A 13 -6.49 30.39 -9.13
C SER A 13 -5.13 29.96 -8.62
N ARG A 14 -4.60 30.77 -7.71
CA ARG A 14 -3.53 30.41 -6.82
C ARG A 14 -4.16 29.28 -6.03
N GLU A 15 -4.14 28.09 -6.61
CA GLU A 15 -4.27 26.83 -5.90
C GLU A 15 -3.33 27.03 -4.73
N ARG A 16 -3.93 27.36 -3.59
CA ARG A 16 -3.25 27.32 -2.32
C ARG A 16 -2.96 25.84 -2.18
N ALA A 17 -1.85 25.41 -2.78
CA ALA A 17 -1.24 24.13 -2.54
C ALA A 17 -0.95 24.16 -1.06
N VAL A 18 -1.92 23.69 -0.28
CA VAL A 18 -1.76 23.51 1.15
C VAL A 18 -0.51 22.66 1.24
N PRO A 19 0.55 23.13 1.94
CA PRO A 19 1.79 22.38 2.00
C PRO A 19 1.45 20.95 2.39
N LEU A 20 1.97 19.96 1.65
CA LEU A 20 1.68 18.54 1.93
C LEU A 20 1.95 18.19 3.40
N THR A 21 2.90 18.90 4.03
CA THR A 21 3.17 18.87 5.47
C THR A 21 1.98 19.28 6.35
N THR A 22 1.22 20.31 5.99
CA THR A 22 0.05 20.81 6.74
C THR A 22 -1.16 19.87 6.60
N VAL A 23 -1.42 19.33 5.40
CA VAL A 23 -2.49 18.32 5.19
C VAL A 23 -2.18 17.04 5.97
N ARG A 24 -0.91 16.64 6.02
CA ARG A 24 -0.44 15.42 6.70
C ARG A 24 -0.69 15.43 8.21
N TRP A 25 -0.60 16.58 8.88
CA TRP A 25 -0.87 16.67 10.32
C TRP A 25 -2.37 16.64 10.65
N LEU A 26 -3.22 17.22 9.79
CA LEU A 26 -4.67 17.17 9.94
C LEU A 26 -5.22 15.75 9.75
N LEU A 27 -4.59 14.94 8.89
CA LEU A 27 -5.00 13.55 8.65
C LEU A 27 -4.33 12.54 9.59
N ALA A 28 -3.32 12.94 10.38
CA ALA A 28 -2.56 12.05 11.26
C ALA A 28 -3.44 11.16 12.18
N PRO A 29 -4.54 11.66 12.79
CA PRO A 29 -5.43 10.80 13.59
C PRO A 29 -6.18 9.76 12.76
N ARG A 30 -6.63 10.12 11.56
CA ARG A 30 -7.34 9.21 10.63
C ARG A 30 -6.38 8.14 10.11
N TRP A 31 -5.16 8.55 9.75
CA TRP A 31 -4.08 7.66 9.35
C TRP A 31 -3.74 6.70 10.49
N GLN A 32 -3.55 7.18 11.71
CA GLN A 32 -3.28 6.33 12.86
C GLN A 32 -4.37 5.28 13.09
N ARG A 33 -5.65 5.67 12.95
CA ARG A 33 -6.78 4.73 13.07
C ARG A 33 -6.77 3.69 11.94
N ARG A 34 -6.56 4.11 10.69
CA ARG A 34 -6.46 3.21 9.53
C ARG A 34 -5.28 2.26 9.66
N THR A 35 -4.12 2.75 10.09
CA THR A 35 -2.92 1.94 10.35
C THR A 35 -3.18 0.86 11.40
N ARG A 36 -3.80 1.23 12.53
CA ARG A 36 -4.16 0.24 13.57
C ARG A 36 -5.15 -0.79 13.05
N ARG A 37 -6.17 -0.36 12.30
CA ARG A 37 -7.16 -1.27 11.70
C ARG A 37 -6.52 -2.22 10.70
N LEU A 38 -5.67 -1.71 9.82
CA LEU A 38 -4.94 -2.52 8.84
C LEU A 38 -4.06 -3.55 9.55
N ARG A 39 -3.33 -3.14 10.60
CA ARG A 39 -2.48 -4.06 11.37
C ARG A 39 -3.27 -5.15 12.08
N VAL A 40 -4.41 -4.80 12.68
CA VAL A 40 -5.30 -5.79 13.32
C VAL A 40 -5.91 -6.74 12.30
N ALA A 41 -6.33 -6.21 11.14
CA ALA A 41 -6.90 -7.00 10.06
C ALA A 41 -5.86 -7.96 9.46
N HIS A 42 -4.68 -7.46 9.12
CA HIS A 42 -3.60 -8.20 8.46
C HIS A 42 -2.87 -9.15 9.42
N GLY A 43 -2.74 -8.79 10.68
CA GLY A 43 -2.05 -9.58 11.70
C GLY A 43 -0.58 -9.23 11.89
N PRO A 44 0.17 -10.09 12.61
CA PRO A 44 1.47 -9.76 13.18
C PRO A 44 2.60 -9.60 12.16
N THR A 45 2.46 -10.17 10.96
CA THR A 45 3.44 -10.04 9.88
C THR A 45 3.58 -8.62 9.35
N LEU A 46 2.58 -7.77 9.59
CA LEU A 46 2.59 -6.37 9.18
C LEU A 46 3.03 -5.47 10.33
N SER A 47 4.25 -4.91 10.21
CA SER A 47 4.74 -3.95 11.20
C SER A 47 3.92 -2.65 11.16
N TYR A 48 3.91 -1.91 12.28
CA TYR A 48 3.20 -0.64 12.35
C TYR A 48 3.73 0.38 11.33
N GLU A 49 5.05 0.41 11.13
CA GLU A 49 5.70 1.33 10.21
C GLU A 49 5.31 1.03 8.77
N VAL A 50 5.37 -0.23 8.35
CA VAL A 50 4.95 -0.64 7.00
C VAL A 50 3.45 -0.37 6.81
N ALA A 51 2.61 -0.70 7.80
CA ALA A 51 1.18 -0.37 7.76
C ALA A 51 0.92 1.14 7.60
N TRP A 52 1.71 1.99 8.27
CA TRP A 52 1.59 3.44 8.14
C TRP A 52 1.97 3.91 6.73
N CYS A 53 3.08 3.40 6.20
CA CYS A 53 3.54 3.70 4.84
C CYS A 53 2.51 3.28 3.79
N LEU A 54 1.94 2.08 3.92
CA LEU A 54 0.87 1.58 3.04
C LEU A 54 -0.39 2.47 3.12
N VAL A 55 -0.82 2.86 4.32
CA VAL A 55 -1.95 3.78 4.47
C VAL A 55 -1.68 5.14 3.84
N ALA A 56 -0.46 5.66 3.96
CA ALA A 56 -0.08 6.93 3.32
C ALA A 56 -0.10 6.84 1.79
N LEU A 57 0.39 5.73 1.21
CA LEU A 57 0.33 5.49 -0.24
C LEU A 57 -1.12 5.29 -0.73
N ALA A 58 -1.96 4.62 0.06
CA ALA A 58 -3.37 4.42 -0.24
C ALA A 58 -4.20 5.72 -0.18
N ASP A 59 -3.73 6.71 0.57
CA ASP A 59 -4.38 8.00 0.71
C ASP A 59 -3.99 8.94 -0.44
N ASP A 60 -2.69 8.98 -0.78
CA ASP A 60 -2.16 9.79 -1.87
C ASP A 60 -0.80 9.24 -2.36
N VAL A 61 -0.70 8.98 -3.66
CA VAL A 61 0.52 8.52 -4.33
C VAL A 61 1.66 9.54 -4.21
N ALA A 62 1.36 10.83 -4.03
CA ALA A 62 2.36 11.87 -3.78
C ALA A 62 3.15 11.66 -2.47
N ASN A 63 2.72 10.74 -1.58
CA ASN A 63 3.49 10.34 -0.41
C ASN A 63 4.69 9.43 -0.75
N LEU A 64 4.86 9.00 -1.99
CA LEU A 64 5.96 8.11 -2.40
C LEU A 64 7.35 8.60 -1.97
N PRO A 65 7.77 9.87 -2.18
CA PRO A 65 9.08 10.35 -1.72
C PRO A 65 9.23 10.32 -0.20
N TYR A 66 8.13 10.52 0.54
CA TYR A 66 8.12 10.43 1.99
C TYR A 66 8.32 8.99 2.46
N VAL A 67 7.60 8.03 1.86
CA VAL A 67 7.71 6.61 2.20
C VAL A 67 9.10 6.07 1.84
N ARG A 68 9.66 6.44 0.68
CA ARG A 68 11.02 6.04 0.29
C ARG A 68 12.08 6.47 1.30
N ARG A 69 11.97 7.69 1.86
CA ARG A 69 12.91 8.18 2.90
C ARG A 69 12.79 7.43 4.22
N ARG A 70 11.61 6.87 4.49
CA ARG A 70 11.31 6.15 5.74
C ARG A 70 11.62 4.66 5.64
N THR A 71 11.71 4.14 4.42
CA THR A 71 11.97 2.72 4.20
C THR A 71 13.48 2.47 4.20
N HIS A 72 13.94 1.69 5.16
CA HIS A 72 15.32 1.24 5.20
C HIS A 72 15.47 0.02 4.28
N PRO A 73 16.41 0.04 3.32
CA PRO A 73 16.65 -1.13 2.48
C PRO A 73 17.13 -2.28 3.37
N VAL A 74 16.42 -3.40 3.35
CA VAL A 74 16.87 -4.64 3.95
C VAL A 74 17.85 -5.28 2.97
N PRO A 75 19.13 -5.45 3.34
CA PRO A 75 20.08 -6.14 2.45
C PRO A 75 19.54 -7.53 2.12
N SER A 76 19.69 -7.97 0.88
CA SER A 76 19.31 -9.30 0.37
C SER A 76 17.81 -9.61 0.15
N VAL A 77 16.90 -8.69 0.48
CA VAL A 77 15.46 -8.88 0.21
C VAL A 77 14.98 -7.82 -0.78
N PRO A 78 14.50 -8.20 -1.99
CA PRO A 78 13.99 -7.22 -2.93
C PRO A 78 12.71 -6.57 -2.37
N PRO A 79 12.50 -5.27 -2.62
CA PRO A 79 11.23 -4.63 -2.30
C PRO A 79 10.11 -5.24 -3.15
N GLY A 80 8.90 -5.23 -2.61
CA GLY A 80 7.72 -5.80 -3.23
C GLY A 80 6.84 -6.56 -2.26
N VAL A 81 5.91 -7.33 -2.82
CA VAL A 81 4.97 -8.16 -2.07
C VAL A 81 5.38 -9.61 -2.18
N MET A 82 5.63 -10.25 -1.05
CA MET A 82 5.86 -11.69 -0.96
C MET A 82 4.62 -12.34 -0.36
N VAL A 83 4.24 -13.53 -0.83
CA VAL A 83 3.14 -14.29 -0.25
C VAL A 83 3.69 -15.23 0.81
N ASP A 84 3.07 -15.28 1.99
CA ASP A 84 3.40 -16.30 2.99
C ASP A 84 2.94 -17.70 2.55
N VAL A 85 3.23 -18.73 3.37
CA VAL A 85 2.88 -20.11 3.04
C VAL A 85 1.72 -20.54 3.93
N TRP A 86 0.53 -20.75 3.34
CA TRP A 86 -0.69 -21.12 4.07
C TRP A 86 -0.48 -22.31 5.02
N ALA A 87 0.22 -23.35 4.55
CA ALA A 87 0.50 -24.56 5.31
C ALA A 87 1.42 -24.35 6.53
N GLN A 88 2.15 -23.24 6.59
CA GLN A 88 3.02 -22.89 7.72
C GLN A 88 2.31 -22.04 8.78
N LEU A 89 1.07 -21.61 8.52
CA LEU A 89 0.28 -20.85 9.47
C LEU A 89 -0.30 -21.78 10.55
N ASP A 90 -0.34 -21.30 11.79
CA ASP A 90 -1.04 -22.01 12.85
C ASP A 90 -2.57 -22.06 12.60
N LEU A 91 -3.25 -23.00 13.28
CA LEU A 91 -4.68 -23.22 13.06
C LEU A 91 -5.55 -22.02 13.47
N ALA A 92 -5.11 -21.21 14.44
CA ALA A 92 -5.87 -20.03 14.88
C ALA A 92 -5.82 -18.93 13.81
N GLU A 93 -4.65 -18.69 13.23
CA GLU A 93 -4.42 -17.75 12.15
C GLU A 93 -5.13 -18.18 10.86
N GLN A 94 -5.10 -19.48 10.51
CA GLN A 94 -5.87 -20.02 9.39
C GLN A 94 -7.38 -19.75 9.56
N ARG A 95 -7.93 -20.02 10.75
CA ARG A 95 -9.36 -19.74 11.07
C ARG A 95 -9.67 -18.25 10.98
N ARG A 96 -8.80 -17.39 11.52
CA ARG A 96 -8.97 -15.94 11.49
C ARG A 96 -8.99 -15.40 10.06
N ARG A 97 -8.06 -15.86 9.20
CA ARG A 97 -7.99 -15.46 7.78
C ARG A 97 -9.19 -15.98 6.99
N ARG A 98 -9.65 -17.22 7.23
CA ARG A 98 -10.89 -17.72 6.61
C ARG A 98 -12.10 -16.88 6.98
N ALA A 99 -12.32 -16.63 8.27
CA ALA A 99 -13.42 -15.80 8.73
C ALA A 99 -13.36 -14.38 8.19
N TRP A 100 -12.16 -13.84 7.91
CA TRP A 100 -12.00 -12.58 7.20
C TRP A 100 -12.41 -12.70 5.73
N LEU A 101 -11.89 -13.68 5.01
CA LEU A 101 -12.15 -13.90 3.59
C LEU A 101 -13.63 -14.23 3.32
N GLU A 102 -14.32 -14.95 4.21
CA GLU A 102 -15.77 -15.16 4.13
C GLU A 102 -16.56 -13.84 4.21
N ARG A 103 -16.09 -12.88 5.01
CA ARG A 103 -16.77 -11.59 5.20
C ARG A 103 -16.42 -10.55 4.14
N HIS A 104 -15.20 -10.60 3.60
CA HIS A 104 -14.65 -9.52 2.79
C HIS A 104 -14.21 -9.95 1.39
N SER A 105 -14.12 -11.25 1.12
CA SER A 105 -13.69 -11.88 -0.15
C SER A 105 -12.30 -11.48 -0.65
N ARG A 106 -11.56 -10.66 0.11
CA ARG A 106 -10.30 -10.00 -0.23
C ARG A 106 -9.38 -9.92 0.97
N THR A 107 -8.07 -10.00 0.72
CA THR A 107 -7.04 -9.76 1.75
C THR A 107 -7.10 -8.31 2.24
N PRO A 108 -6.62 -8.01 3.46
CA PRO A 108 -6.57 -6.64 3.96
C PRO A 108 -5.75 -5.68 3.08
N LEU A 109 -4.67 -6.15 2.48
CA LEU A 109 -3.83 -5.34 1.59
C LEU A 109 -4.50 -5.13 0.23
N HIS A 110 -5.20 -6.14 -0.32
CA HIS A 110 -6.02 -5.96 -1.52
C HIS A 110 -7.16 -4.95 -1.29
N LEU A 111 -7.82 -4.97 -0.13
CA LEU A 111 -8.83 -3.98 0.23
C LEU A 111 -8.26 -2.57 0.45
N LEU A 112 -7.00 -2.47 0.82
CA LEU A 112 -6.32 -1.19 0.96
C LEU A 112 -6.12 -0.51 -0.41
N GLY A 113 -5.98 -1.30 -1.47
CA GLY A 113 -5.93 -0.81 -2.85
C GLY A 113 -4.60 -0.16 -3.24
N VAL A 114 -3.50 -0.47 -2.55
CA VAL A 114 -2.16 -0.01 -2.94
C VAL A 114 -1.62 -0.98 -4.00
N PRO A 115 -1.29 -0.50 -5.22
CA PRO A 115 -0.70 -1.35 -6.24
C PRO A 115 0.66 -1.91 -5.81
N GLU A 116 0.98 -3.13 -6.22
CA GLU A 116 2.27 -3.76 -5.93
C GLU A 116 3.44 -2.93 -6.48
N GLU A 117 3.29 -2.36 -7.68
CA GLU A 117 4.30 -1.51 -8.29
C GLU A 117 4.61 -0.30 -7.40
N LEU A 118 3.61 0.24 -6.71
CA LEU A 118 3.80 1.36 -5.80
C LEU A 118 4.50 0.93 -4.51
N ILE A 119 4.25 -0.29 -4.03
CA ILE A 119 4.96 -0.90 -2.89
C ILE A 119 6.44 -1.12 -3.25
N GLU A 120 6.71 -1.66 -4.44
CA GLU A 120 8.06 -1.85 -4.98
C GLU A 120 8.81 -0.52 -5.13
N LEU A 121 8.21 0.47 -5.80
CA LEU A 121 8.79 1.80 -6.01
C LEU A 121 9.05 2.53 -4.68
N ALA A 122 8.23 2.26 -3.67
CA ALA A 122 8.40 2.78 -2.33
C ALA A 122 9.57 2.13 -1.56
N GLY A 123 10.10 1.01 -2.07
CA GLY A 123 11.13 0.21 -1.43
C GLY A 123 10.59 -0.68 -0.30
N LEU A 124 9.27 -0.81 -0.16
CA LEU A 124 8.65 -1.55 0.93
C LEU A 124 8.74 -3.05 0.68
N HIS A 125 8.98 -3.81 1.75
CA HIS A 125 8.82 -5.26 1.76
C HIS A 125 7.59 -5.63 2.57
N VAL A 126 6.62 -6.28 1.94
CA VAL A 126 5.33 -6.66 2.55
C VAL A 126 5.11 -8.15 2.37
N ILE A 127 4.75 -8.83 3.45
CA ILE A 127 4.30 -10.22 3.39
C ILE A 127 2.77 -10.20 3.30
N GLU A 128 2.21 -10.60 2.17
CA GLU A 128 0.77 -10.78 1.94
C GLU A 128 0.33 -12.21 2.30
N TRP A 129 -0.97 -12.35 2.57
CA TRP A 129 -1.60 -13.63 2.86
C TRP A 129 -1.61 -14.57 1.65
N ALA A 130 -1.12 -15.79 1.82
CA ALA A 130 -1.58 -16.90 1.00
C ALA A 130 -3.08 -17.13 1.22
N LEU A 131 -3.74 -17.55 0.14
CA LEU A 131 -5.13 -17.98 0.21
C LEU A 131 -5.23 -19.44 0.67
N PRO A 132 -6.35 -19.82 1.31
CA PRO A 132 -6.68 -21.22 1.53
C PRO A 132 -6.61 -22.03 0.23
N PRO A 133 -6.17 -23.30 0.26
CA PRO A 133 -6.02 -24.13 -0.95
C PRO A 133 -7.35 -24.39 -1.68
N ASP A 134 -8.48 -24.20 -0.99
CA ASP A 134 -9.84 -24.32 -1.49
C ASP A 134 -10.38 -23.03 -2.12
N MET A 135 -9.65 -21.91 -2.06
CA MET A 135 -10.08 -20.64 -2.67
C MET A 135 -9.41 -20.36 -4.03
N PRO A 136 -10.16 -19.86 -5.02
CA PRO A 136 -9.59 -19.41 -6.29
C PRO A 136 -8.65 -18.21 -6.10
N SER A 137 -7.54 -18.18 -6.84
CA SER A 137 -6.43 -17.22 -6.68
C SER A 137 -6.74 -15.76 -7.02
N LEU A 138 -8.00 -15.42 -7.34
CA LEU A 138 -8.47 -14.09 -7.76
C LEU A 138 -8.29 -12.99 -6.71
N SER A 139 -7.91 -13.35 -5.48
CA SER A 139 -7.83 -12.46 -4.33
C SER A 139 -6.39 -12.06 -3.98
N LEU A 140 -5.39 -12.61 -4.68
CA LEU A 140 -3.98 -12.28 -4.47
C LEU A 140 -3.59 -11.05 -5.28
N VAL A 141 -3.11 -10.01 -4.61
CA VAL A 141 -2.44 -8.86 -5.26
C VAL A 141 -1.27 -9.32 -6.15
N VAL A 142 -0.65 -10.47 -5.82
CA VAL A 142 0.63 -10.96 -6.36
C VAL A 142 0.53 -11.71 -7.70
N GLN A 143 -0.65 -12.04 -8.23
CA GLN A 143 -0.71 -12.87 -9.43
C GLN A 143 -0.77 -12.07 -10.73
N GLN A 144 0.32 -11.41 -11.14
CA GLN A 144 0.82 -11.35 -12.54
C GLN A 144 2.30 -10.90 -12.63
N ARG A 145 3.26 -11.69 -12.10
CA ARG A 145 4.63 -11.71 -12.67
C ARG A 145 5.09 -13.14 -12.93
N PRO A 146 5.60 -13.46 -14.14
CA PRO A 146 6.33 -14.70 -14.36
C PRO A 146 7.58 -14.68 -13.49
N TRP A 147 7.82 -15.77 -12.76
CA TRP A 147 9.10 -16.00 -12.08
C TRP A 147 10.22 -15.85 -13.12
N PRO A 148 11.32 -15.10 -12.85
CA PRO A 148 12.49 -15.20 -13.69
C PRO A 148 12.98 -16.65 -13.60
N ARG A 149 12.84 -17.39 -14.71
CA ARG A 149 13.49 -18.69 -14.85
C ARG A 149 14.97 -18.47 -14.58
N ARG A 150 15.52 -19.18 -13.58
CA ARG A 150 16.95 -19.39 -13.47
C ARG A 150 17.42 -19.98 -14.80
N THR A 151 18.14 -19.19 -15.58
CA THR A 151 18.96 -19.73 -16.66
C THR A 151 20.17 -20.36 -16.00
N ASP A 152 20.23 -21.70 -16.04
CA ASP A 152 21.50 -22.44 -15.94
C ASP A 152 22.43 -22.04 -17.09
#